data_AF-A0A7C1F510-F1
#
_entry.id   AF-A0A7C1F510-F1
#
_cell.length_a   1.000
_cell.length_b   1.000
_cell.length_c   1.000
_cell.angle_alpha   90.00
_cell.angle_beta   90.00
_cell.angle_gamma   90.00
#
_symmetry.space_group_name_H-M   'P 1'
#
loop_
_entity.id
_entity.type
_entity.pdbx_description
1 polymer ?
#
loop_
_entity_poly.entity_id
_entity_poly.type
_entity_poly.pdbx_seq_one_letter_code
_entity_poly.pdbx_strand_id
1 'polypeptide(L)'
;GLTVVFVELGQEARVVGGALSEAIAEGVRKGYMEGYLRKSVVTQPYSARINTRDNTPPVIHYDVVPGDHLRLTVVPKGGGSENMSTLRMLVPADGRQGVVEFVVSCVDEAGANPCPPIIVGVGIGGTVEKATLLAKRALLRPVGQPSPNAEDAALEAELLSRINDLGIGPAGLGGRCTALAVHVETFPCHIASLPVAVNIQCHSARHKEAVL
;
A
#
# COMPACT_ATOMS: atom_id res chain seq x y z
N GLY A 1 -1.63 -9.53 -10.03
CA GLY A 1 -0.79 -9.05 -8.91
C GLY A 1 -0.94 -10.03 -7.76
N LEU A 2 -0.39 -9.75 -6.59
CA LEU A 2 -0.88 -10.40 -5.38
C LEU A 2 -2.12 -9.65 -4.90
N THR A 3 -3.22 -10.36 -4.67
CA THR A 3 -4.45 -9.71 -4.20
C THR A 3 -4.33 -9.43 -2.72
N VAL A 4 -4.45 -8.15 -2.36
CA VAL A 4 -4.63 -7.69 -0.98
C VAL A 4 -6.10 -7.32 -0.82
N VAL A 5 -6.72 -7.70 0.29
CA VAL A 5 -8.11 -7.36 0.63
C VAL A 5 -8.11 -6.68 1.98
N PHE A 6 -8.61 -5.45 2.04
CA PHE A 6 -8.97 -4.81 3.30
C PHE A 6 -10.44 -5.10 3.57
N VAL A 7 -10.70 -5.67 4.73
CA VAL A 7 -12.03 -6.04 5.20
C VAL A 7 -12.34 -5.18 6.40
N GLU A 8 -13.41 -4.40 6.30
CA GLU A 8 -13.99 -3.71 7.44
C GLU A 8 -15.27 -4.43 7.81
N LEU A 9 -15.22 -5.15 8.93
CA LEU A 9 -16.30 -5.96 9.45
C LEU A 9 -17.04 -5.19 10.53
N GLY A 10 -18.29 -4.82 10.26
CA GLY A 10 -19.20 -4.27 11.24
C GLY A 10 -19.33 -5.17 12.47
N GLN A 11 -19.25 -4.62 13.68
CA GLN A 11 -19.40 -5.35 14.94
C GLN A 11 -20.73 -6.14 15.02
N GLU A 12 -21.78 -5.62 14.38
CA GLU A 12 -23.09 -6.25 14.34
C GLU A 12 -23.27 -7.16 13.11
N ALA A 13 -22.33 -7.12 12.16
CA ALA A 13 -22.38 -7.91 10.94
C ALA A 13 -22.10 -9.40 11.24
N ARG A 14 -23.00 -10.28 10.78
CA ARG A 14 -22.86 -11.73 10.96
C ARG A 14 -22.63 -12.43 9.63
N VAL A 15 -21.41 -12.90 9.42
CA VAL A 15 -21.08 -13.75 8.27
C VAL A 15 -21.51 -15.19 8.57
N VAL A 16 -22.35 -15.76 7.72
CA VAL A 16 -22.87 -17.12 7.82
C VAL A 16 -22.48 -17.95 6.58
N GLY A 17 -22.60 -19.28 6.67
CA GLY A 17 -22.37 -20.17 5.52
C GLY A 17 -20.91 -20.54 5.25
N GLY A 18 -19.98 -20.18 6.14
CA GLY A 18 -18.56 -20.57 6.07
C GLY A 18 -17.62 -19.51 6.64
N ALA A 19 -16.32 -19.72 6.47
CA ALA A 19 -15.31 -18.74 6.87
C ALA A 19 -15.18 -17.63 5.82
N LEU A 20 -15.22 -16.36 6.25
CA LEU A 20 -15.10 -15.20 5.36
C LEU A 20 -13.81 -15.24 4.52
N SER A 21 -12.69 -15.65 5.11
CA SER A 21 -11.40 -15.79 4.40
C SER A 21 -11.47 -16.78 3.23
N GLU A 22 -12.23 -17.87 3.38
CA GLU A 22 -12.39 -18.87 2.31
C GLU A 22 -13.28 -18.32 1.18
N ALA A 23 -14.36 -17.63 1.53
CA ALA A 23 -15.22 -16.96 0.55
C ALA A 23 -14.45 -15.89 -0.25
N ILE A 24 -13.60 -15.10 0.43
CA ILE A 24 -12.72 -14.12 -0.22
C ILE A 24 -11.71 -14.84 -1.13
N ALA A 25 -11.06 -15.91 -0.66
CA ALA A 25 -10.10 -16.66 -1.45
C ALA A 25 -10.74 -17.29 -2.70
N GLU A 26 -11.96 -17.79 -2.60
CA GLU A 26 -12.71 -18.33 -3.73
C GLU A 26 -13.11 -17.24 -4.72
N GLY A 27 -13.54 -16.07 -4.23
CA GLY A 27 -13.78 -14.90 -5.09
C GLY A 27 -12.54 -14.48 -5.87
N VAL A 28 -11.37 -14.51 -5.23
CA VAL A 28 -10.07 -14.24 -5.90
C VAL A 28 -9.75 -15.31 -6.94
N ARG A 29 -9.89 -16.60 -6.60
CA ARG A 29 -9.68 -17.72 -7.53
C ARG A 29 -10.54 -17.56 -8.79
N LYS A 30 -11.85 -17.36 -8.62
CA LYS A 30 -12.78 -17.13 -9.73
C LYS A 30 -12.39 -15.90 -10.55
N GLY A 31 -12.13 -14.77 -9.91
CA GLY A 31 -11.72 -13.55 -10.59
C GLY A 31 -10.46 -13.71 -11.45
N TYR A 32 -9.47 -14.50 -11.00
CA TYR A 32 -8.27 -14.76 -11.79
C TYR A 32 -8.47 -15.79 -12.91
N MET A 33 -9.38 -16.75 -12.75
CA MET A 33 -9.70 -17.74 -13.79
C MET A 33 -10.60 -17.13 -14.87
N GLU A 34 -11.74 -16.59 -14.47
CA GLU A 34 -12.79 -16.04 -15.36
C GLU A 34 -12.36 -14.71 -15.99
N GLY A 35 -11.59 -13.90 -15.27
CA GLY A 35 -11.05 -12.63 -15.78
C GLY A 35 -9.83 -12.77 -16.68
N TYR A 36 -9.42 -14.00 -17.05
CA TYR A 36 -8.23 -14.29 -17.86
C TYR A 36 -6.93 -13.63 -17.33
N LEU A 37 -6.82 -13.46 -16.00
CA LEU A 37 -5.69 -12.80 -15.37
C LEU A 37 -4.51 -13.76 -15.17
N ARG A 38 -3.30 -13.18 -14.99
CA ARG A 38 -2.08 -13.94 -14.74
C ARG A 38 -1.96 -14.39 -13.28
N LYS A 39 -1.80 -15.69 -13.07
CA LYS A 39 -1.60 -16.31 -11.75
C LYS A 39 -0.12 -16.23 -11.37
N SER A 40 0.17 -15.44 -10.35
CA SER A 40 1.50 -14.94 -10.01
C SER A 40 1.94 -15.29 -8.58
N VAL A 41 1.19 -16.14 -7.86
CA VAL A 41 1.50 -16.57 -6.50
C VAL A 41 2.25 -17.90 -6.52
N VAL A 42 3.21 -18.06 -5.61
CA VAL A 42 4.03 -19.27 -5.47
C VAL A 42 3.91 -19.83 -4.06
N THR A 43 3.91 -21.15 -3.91
CA THR A 43 3.80 -21.84 -2.61
C THR A 43 5.13 -21.94 -1.87
N GLN A 44 6.25 -21.95 -2.60
CA GLN A 44 7.60 -22.13 -2.06
C GLN A 44 8.45 -20.87 -2.32
N PRO A 45 8.31 -19.81 -1.52
CA PRO A 45 8.75 -18.46 -1.90
C PRO A 45 10.28 -18.28 -2.02
N TYR A 46 11.08 -19.00 -1.23
CA TYR A 46 12.54 -18.90 -1.20
C TYR A 46 13.27 -20.10 -1.82
N SER A 47 12.53 -21.11 -2.30
CA SER A 47 13.11 -22.34 -2.87
C SER A 47 12.58 -22.61 -4.28
N ALA A 48 11.71 -23.62 -4.50
CA ALA A 48 11.35 -24.06 -5.85
C ALA A 48 10.32 -23.16 -6.57
N ARG A 49 9.71 -22.19 -5.86
CA ARG A 49 8.79 -21.19 -6.42
C ARG A 49 7.68 -21.78 -7.30
N ILE A 50 7.05 -22.86 -6.82
CA ILE A 50 5.97 -23.56 -7.53
C ILE A 50 4.71 -22.67 -7.59
N ASN A 51 4.17 -22.42 -8.78
CA ASN A 51 3.00 -21.57 -8.99
C ASN A 51 1.70 -22.22 -8.46
N THR A 52 0.83 -21.45 -7.79
CA THR A 52 -0.45 -21.93 -7.24
C THR A 52 -1.52 -22.19 -8.29
N ARG A 53 -1.32 -21.71 -9.52
CA ARG A 53 -2.20 -21.82 -10.69
C ARG A 53 -3.57 -21.14 -10.56
N ASP A 54 -3.87 -20.56 -9.40
CA ASP A 54 -5.12 -19.85 -9.13
C ASP A 54 -4.94 -18.45 -8.49
N ASN A 55 -3.69 -18.03 -8.26
CA ASN A 55 -3.32 -16.75 -7.63
C ASN A 55 -3.81 -16.58 -6.17
N THR A 56 -4.10 -17.69 -5.48
CA THR A 56 -4.41 -17.72 -4.04
C THR A 56 -3.20 -18.20 -3.22
N PRO A 57 -3.15 -17.96 -1.89
CA PRO A 57 -4.09 -17.18 -1.10
C PRO A 57 -3.93 -15.66 -1.30
N PRO A 58 -5.01 -14.87 -1.13
CA PRO A 58 -4.88 -13.43 -0.98
C PRO A 58 -4.30 -13.06 0.40
N VAL A 59 -3.75 -11.86 0.51
CA VAL A 59 -3.41 -11.24 1.80
C VAL A 59 -4.65 -10.50 2.30
N ILE A 60 -5.13 -10.83 3.50
CA ILE A 60 -6.37 -10.24 4.04
C ILE A 60 -6.04 -9.48 5.32
N HIS A 61 -6.48 -8.23 5.39
CA HIS A 61 -6.41 -7.40 6.58
C HIS A 61 -7.83 -7.17 7.09
N TYR A 62 -8.10 -7.61 8.31
CA TYR A 62 -9.39 -7.39 8.98
C TYR A 62 -9.30 -6.20 9.92
N ASP A 63 -10.31 -5.34 9.85
CA ASP A 63 -10.55 -4.23 10.76
C ASP A 63 -12.00 -4.36 11.27
N VAL A 64 -12.20 -4.32 12.59
CA VAL A 64 -13.53 -4.40 13.17
C VAL A 64 -14.02 -2.98 13.42
N VAL A 65 -15.13 -2.62 12.78
CA VAL A 65 -15.68 -1.26 12.79
C VAL A 65 -17.09 -1.26 13.39
N PRO A 66 -17.58 -0.13 13.93
CA PRO A 66 -18.98 -0.03 14.36
C PRO A 66 -19.95 -0.25 13.18
N GLY A 67 -21.15 -0.74 13.48
CA GLY A 67 -22.23 -0.93 12.49
C GLY A 67 -22.41 -2.39 12.07
N ASP A 68 -23.26 -2.60 11.06
CA ASP A 68 -23.73 -3.90 10.58
C ASP A 68 -23.29 -4.22 9.14
N HIS A 69 -22.50 -3.34 8.53
CA HIS A 69 -22.00 -3.50 7.17
C HIS A 69 -20.70 -4.29 7.07
N LEU A 70 -20.52 -4.97 5.94
CA LEU A 70 -19.25 -5.56 5.55
C LEU A 70 -18.69 -4.81 4.34
N ARG A 71 -17.59 -4.10 4.53
CA ARG A 71 -16.89 -3.42 3.44
C ARG A 71 -15.64 -4.17 3.01
N LEU A 72 -15.50 -4.35 1.70
CA LEU A 72 -14.36 -5.00 1.06
C LEU A 72 -13.67 -4.03 0.11
N THR A 73 -12.38 -3.80 0.30
CA THR A 73 -11.52 -3.11 -0.67
C THR A 73 -10.52 -4.09 -1.25
N VAL A 74 -10.65 -4.40 -2.53
CA VAL A 74 -9.79 -5.35 -3.25
C VAL A 74 -8.70 -4.60 -3.99
N VAL A 75 -7.43 -4.96 -3.74
CA VAL A 75 -6.24 -4.31 -4.29
C VAL A 75 -5.32 -5.35 -4.95
N PRO A 76 -5.38 -5.51 -6.28
CA PRO A 76 -4.40 -6.31 -7.01
C PRO A 76 -3.05 -5.58 -7.05
N LYS A 77 -2.18 -5.85 -6.07
CA LYS A 77 -0.87 -5.19 -5.93
C LYS A 77 0.16 -5.78 -6.90
N GLY A 78 0.86 -4.91 -7.63
CA GLY A 78 1.94 -5.32 -8.53
C GLY A 78 3.20 -5.69 -7.75
N GLY A 79 3.85 -6.81 -8.09
CA GLY A 79 5.08 -7.24 -7.41
C GLY A 79 6.24 -6.24 -7.60
N GLY A 80 6.38 -5.65 -8.80
CA GLY A 80 7.43 -4.66 -9.06
C GLY A 80 7.36 -3.45 -8.14
N SER A 81 6.16 -2.89 -7.94
CA SER A 81 5.98 -1.77 -7.02
C SER A 81 5.98 -2.19 -5.55
N GLU A 82 5.51 -3.39 -5.21
CA GLU A 82 5.62 -3.92 -3.85
C GLU A 82 7.07 -4.07 -3.42
N ASN A 83 7.95 -4.58 -4.31
CA ASN A 83 9.36 -4.80 -4.01
C ASN A 83 10.14 -3.51 -3.75
N MET A 84 9.61 -2.34 -4.16
CA MET A 84 10.20 -1.02 -3.89
C MET A 84 9.67 -0.39 -2.60
N SER A 85 8.99 -1.16 -1.76
CA SER A 85 8.49 -0.70 -0.47
C SER A 85 9.56 -0.92 0.60
N THR A 86 9.73 0.07 1.47
CA THR A 86 10.82 0.09 2.46
C THR A 86 10.28 0.49 3.83
N LEU A 87 10.88 -0.03 4.89
CA LEU A 87 10.60 0.33 6.27
C LEU A 87 11.91 0.77 6.92
N ARG A 88 11.85 1.83 7.73
CA ARG A 88 12.95 2.25 8.59
C ARG A 88 12.42 2.63 9.97
N MET A 89 13.17 2.24 10.99
CA MET A 89 12.95 2.67 12.37
C MET A 89 13.85 3.87 12.62
N LEU A 90 13.32 5.08 12.45
CA LEU A 90 14.04 6.31 12.77
C LEU A 90 14.10 6.49 14.29
N VAL A 91 15.09 7.25 14.75
CA VAL A 91 15.10 7.74 16.12
C VAL A 91 14.28 9.03 16.21
N PRO A 92 13.62 9.32 17.35
CA PRO A 92 12.83 10.55 17.49
C PRO A 92 13.61 11.84 17.18
N ALA A 93 14.93 11.84 17.40
CA ALA A 93 15.81 12.96 17.10
C ALA A 93 15.93 13.27 15.58
N ASP A 94 15.68 12.29 14.71
CA ASP A 94 15.65 12.49 13.26
C ASP A 94 14.48 13.41 12.84
N GLY A 95 13.38 13.35 13.61
CA GLY A 95 12.21 14.20 13.45
C GLY A 95 11.64 14.22 12.04
N ARG A 96 10.95 15.31 11.69
CA ARG A 96 10.34 15.51 10.36
C ARG A 96 11.36 15.44 9.23
N GLN A 97 12.56 16.01 9.44
CA GLN A 97 13.59 16.06 8.41
C GLN A 97 14.05 14.65 8.01
N GLY A 98 14.28 13.77 8.99
CA GLY A 98 14.66 12.39 8.71
C GLY A 98 13.58 11.59 8.00
N VAL A 99 12.29 11.87 8.28
CA VAL A 99 11.17 11.30 7.51
C VAL A 99 11.25 11.72 6.05
N VAL A 100 11.42 13.03 5.79
CA VAL A 100 11.49 13.56 4.42
C VAL A 100 12.67 12.96 3.66
N GLU A 101 13.85 12.96 4.25
CA GLU A 101 15.06 12.40 3.65
C GLU A 101 14.92 10.91 3.35
N PHE A 102 14.35 10.15 4.28
CA PHE A 102 14.11 8.72 4.09
C PHE A 102 13.12 8.44 2.95
N VAL A 103 11.99 9.14 2.91
CA VAL A 103 10.97 8.91 1.86
C VAL A 103 11.53 9.27 0.48
N VAL A 104 12.22 10.40 0.36
CA VAL A 104 12.84 10.82 -0.89
C VAL A 104 13.92 9.83 -1.32
N SER A 105 14.77 9.35 -0.39
CA SER A 105 15.81 8.36 -0.72
C SER A 105 15.20 7.04 -1.20
N CYS A 106 14.09 6.59 -0.63
CA CYS A 106 13.41 5.39 -1.10
C CYS A 106 12.93 5.52 -2.56
N VAL A 107 12.43 6.69 -2.96
CA VAL A 107 12.00 6.91 -4.34
C VAL A 107 13.19 7.02 -5.29
N ASP A 108 14.26 7.69 -4.86
CA ASP A 108 15.50 7.78 -5.62
C ASP A 108 16.12 6.40 -5.88
N GLU A 109 16.26 5.59 -4.82
CA GLU A 109 16.74 4.20 -4.89
C GLU A 109 15.84 3.31 -5.76
N ALA A 110 14.52 3.51 -5.71
CA ALA A 110 13.57 2.77 -6.54
C ALA A 110 13.70 3.11 -8.04
N GLY A 111 14.02 4.37 -8.37
CA GLY A 111 14.23 4.84 -9.73
C GLY A 111 13.09 4.46 -10.69
N ALA A 112 13.44 3.83 -11.82
CA ALA A 112 12.49 3.41 -12.86
C ALA A 112 11.71 2.12 -12.51
N ASN A 113 12.16 1.36 -11.51
CA ASN A 113 11.66 0.01 -11.23
C ASN A 113 10.15 -0.09 -10.94
N PRO A 114 9.51 0.85 -10.21
CA PRO A 114 8.07 0.81 -9.97
C PRO A 114 7.25 1.39 -11.13
N CYS A 115 7.83 1.54 -12.32
CA CYS A 115 7.16 2.04 -13.52
C CYS A 115 6.47 3.42 -13.29
N PRO A 116 7.24 4.47 -12.98
CA PRO A 116 6.69 5.82 -12.77
C PRO A 116 5.89 6.31 -13.98
N PRO A 117 4.89 7.20 -13.78
CA PRO A 117 4.68 7.95 -12.55
C PRO A 117 3.98 7.13 -11.45
N ILE A 118 4.46 7.28 -10.21
CA ILE A 118 4.03 6.48 -9.04
C ILE A 118 3.06 7.24 -8.13
N ILE A 119 2.41 6.52 -7.23
CA ILE A 119 1.77 7.08 -6.03
C ILE A 119 2.55 6.55 -4.83
N VAL A 120 2.94 7.44 -3.91
CA VAL A 120 3.75 7.08 -2.73
C VAL A 120 2.85 7.09 -1.50
N GLY A 121 2.67 5.94 -0.87
CA GLY A 121 2.02 5.83 0.43
C GLY A 121 3.07 5.84 1.53
N VAL A 122 2.87 6.68 2.54
CA VAL A 122 3.78 6.84 3.68
C VAL A 122 3.00 6.58 4.97
N GLY A 123 3.50 5.65 5.78
CA GLY A 123 2.95 5.35 7.10
C GLY A 123 3.94 5.75 8.18
N ILE A 124 3.52 6.58 9.13
CA ILE A 124 4.38 7.10 10.19
C ILE A 124 3.79 6.75 11.56
N GLY A 125 4.63 6.22 12.45
CA GLY A 125 4.25 5.89 13.81
C GLY A 125 3.68 4.49 13.99
N GLY A 126 3.02 4.25 15.12
CA GLY A 126 2.69 2.91 15.60
C GLY A 126 3.91 2.04 15.88
N THR A 127 3.92 0.86 15.27
CA THR A 127 4.95 -0.18 15.31
C THR A 127 5.32 -0.57 13.87
N VAL A 128 6.27 -1.50 13.69
CA VAL A 128 6.72 -1.98 12.36
C VAL A 128 5.54 -2.36 11.45
N GLU A 129 4.66 -3.22 11.93
CA GLU A 129 3.50 -3.74 11.22
C GLU A 129 2.42 -2.67 11.00
N LYS A 130 2.23 -1.75 11.97
CA LYS A 130 1.25 -0.69 11.83
C LYS A 130 1.70 0.34 10.79
N ALA A 131 2.96 0.76 10.80
CA ALA A 131 3.51 1.71 9.82
C ALA A 131 3.39 1.16 8.39
N THR A 132 3.79 -0.09 8.17
CA THR A 132 3.68 -0.75 6.85
C THR A 132 2.23 -0.89 6.38
N LEU A 133 1.30 -1.20 7.28
CA LEU A 133 -0.12 -1.26 6.97
C LEU A 133 -0.70 0.13 6.63
N LEU A 134 -0.32 1.17 7.38
CA LEU A 134 -0.72 2.56 7.11
C LEU A 134 -0.23 3.04 5.75
N ALA A 135 1.06 2.79 5.44
CA ALA A 135 1.63 3.12 4.13
C ALA A 135 0.85 2.46 2.98
N LYS A 136 0.40 1.21 3.17
CA LYS A 136 -0.42 0.50 2.18
C LYS A 136 -1.86 1.04 2.11
N ARG A 137 -2.47 1.41 3.24
CA ARG A 137 -3.82 2.04 3.28
C ARG A 137 -3.81 3.43 2.65
N ALA A 138 -2.73 4.19 2.80
CA ALA A 138 -2.56 5.51 2.19
C ALA A 138 -2.76 5.49 0.66
N LEU A 139 -2.39 4.38 0.01
CA LEU A 139 -2.57 4.17 -1.43
C LEU A 139 -4.03 3.98 -1.88
N LEU A 140 -4.98 3.85 -0.94
CA LEU A 140 -6.41 3.78 -1.23
C LEU A 140 -7.03 5.17 -1.38
N ARG A 141 -6.32 6.23 -0.98
CA ARG A 141 -6.82 7.60 -1.12
C ARG A 141 -6.91 8.01 -2.60
N PRO A 142 -7.93 8.79 -2.98
CA PRO A 142 -8.02 9.41 -4.29
C PRO A 142 -6.73 10.18 -4.63
N VAL A 143 -6.18 9.92 -5.82
CA VAL A 143 -4.94 10.54 -6.29
C VAL A 143 -5.08 12.07 -6.28
N GLY A 144 -4.14 12.73 -5.60
CA GLY A 144 -4.11 14.19 -5.48
C GLY A 144 -5.03 14.76 -4.41
N GLN A 145 -5.80 13.94 -3.69
CA GLN A 145 -6.53 14.41 -2.51
C GLN A 145 -5.57 14.59 -1.34
N PRO A 146 -5.42 15.82 -0.78
CA PRO A 146 -4.56 16.06 0.37
C PRO A 146 -5.16 15.47 1.66
N SER A 147 -4.30 15.28 2.67
CA SER A 147 -4.72 14.77 3.97
C SER A 147 -5.72 15.74 4.62
N PRO A 148 -6.74 15.25 5.35
CA PRO A 148 -7.58 16.12 6.18
C PRO A 148 -6.81 16.74 7.35
N ASN A 149 -5.68 16.15 7.77
CA ASN A 149 -4.78 16.74 8.74
C ASN A 149 -3.84 17.74 8.04
N ALA A 150 -3.84 18.99 8.49
CA ALA A 150 -3.07 20.07 7.88
C ALA A 150 -1.54 19.85 7.95
N GLU A 151 -1.03 19.23 9.01
CA GLU A 151 0.39 18.92 9.16
C GLU A 151 0.83 17.85 8.16
N ASP A 152 0.02 16.79 8.02
CA ASP A 152 0.25 15.70 7.09
C ASP A 152 0.11 16.18 5.63
N ALA A 153 -0.88 17.04 5.34
CA ALA A 153 -1.07 17.62 4.01
C ALA A 153 0.13 18.49 3.58
N ALA A 154 0.71 19.25 4.52
CA ALA A 154 1.94 20.01 4.26
C ALA A 154 3.13 19.08 3.98
N LEU A 155 3.24 17.97 4.70
CA LEU A 155 4.27 16.96 4.46
C LEU A 155 4.08 16.26 3.10
N GLU A 156 2.86 15.91 2.72
CA GLU A 156 2.53 15.35 1.40
C GLU A 156 2.98 16.27 0.25
N ALA A 157 2.69 17.57 0.36
CA ALA A 157 3.07 18.56 -0.64
C ALA A 157 4.61 18.72 -0.74
N GLU A 158 5.29 18.79 0.40
CA GLU A 158 6.75 18.87 0.47
C GLU A 158 7.40 17.65 -0.19
N LEU A 159 6.97 16.44 0.19
CA LEU A 159 7.46 15.19 -0.36
C LEU A 159 7.23 15.10 -1.87
N LEU A 160 6.03 15.46 -2.34
CA LEU A 160 5.69 15.41 -3.76
C LEU A 160 6.59 16.32 -4.59
N SER A 161 6.86 17.54 -4.11
CA SER A 161 7.80 18.46 -4.77
C SER A 161 9.19 17.83 -4.83
N ARG A 162 9.73 17.43 -3.68
CA ARG A 162 11.09 16.87 -3.56
C ARG A 162 11.30 15.62 -4.41
N ILE A 163 10.30 14.74 -4.49
CA ILE A 163 10.33 13.54 -5.32
C ILE A 163 10.33 13.88 -6.81
N ASN A 164 9.54 14.86 -7.24
CA ASN A 164 9.50 15.27 -8.64
C ASN A 164 10.77 16.03 -9.05
N ASP A 165 11.41 16.74 -8.11
CA ASP A 165 12.69 17.41 -8.31
C ASP A 165 13.88 16.44 -8.50
N LEU A 166 13.73 15.15 -8.15
CA LEU A 166 14.71 14.10 -8.47
C LEU A 166 14.92 13.92 -9.99
N GLY A 167 13.95 14.35 -10.81
CA GLY A 167 14.09 14.33 -12.26
C GLY A 167 13.99 12.94 -12.92
N ILE A 168 13.66 11.87 -12.17
CA ILE A 168 13.52 10.49 -12.68
C ILE A 168 12.49 10.43 -13.82
N GLY A 169 11.32 11.04 -13.61
CA GLY A 169 10.26 11.18 -14.60
C GLY A 169 9.58 9.86 -15.04
N PRO A 170 8.64 9.96 -16.00
CA PRO A 170 7.87 8.81 -16.49
C PRO A 170 8.76 7.71 -17.05
N ALA A 171 8.49 6.46 -16.67
CA ALA A 171 9.29 5.28 -17.00
C ALA A 171 10.80 5.38 -16.69
N GLY A 172 11.24 6.37 -15.91
CA GLY A 172 12.66 6.63 -15.65
C GLY A 172 13.43 7.26 -16.81
N LEU A 173 12.74 7.88 -17.78
CA LEU A 173 13.34 8.49 -18.96
C LEU A 173 13.66 9.98 -18.79
N GLY A 174 13.64 10.47 -17.56
CA GLY A 174 13.77 11.88 -17.24
C GLY A 174 12.42 12.63 -17.29
N GLY A 175 12.32 13.73 -16.55
CA GLY A 175 11.18 14.64 -16.62
C GLY A 175 10.75 15.18 -15.27
N ARG A 176 9.58 15.83 -15.23
CA ARG A 176 9.08 16.57 -14.06
C ARG A 176 8.04 15.81 -13.23
N CYS A 177 7.70 14.58 -13.63
CA CYS A 177 6.63 13.80 -13.00
C CYS A 177 7.10 12.38 -12.72
N THR A 178 7.78 12.22 -11.59
CA THR A 178 8.13 10.94 -11.00
C THR A 178 6.96 10.38 -10.20
N ALA A 179 6.27 11.23 -9.42
CA ALA A 179 5.11 10.86 -8.63
C ALA A 179 3.90 11.74 -8.97
N LEU A 180 2.71 11.13 -8.98
CA LEU A 180 1.41 11.80 -9.13
C LEU A 180 0.87 12.33 -7.81
N ALA A 181 1.13 11.60 -6.72
CA ALA A 181 0.68 11.96 -5.38
C ALA A 181 1.56 11.28 -4.32
N VAL A 182 1.61 11.93 -3.15
CA VAL A 182 2.09 11.34 -1.91
C VAL A 182 0.92 11.38 -0.93
N HIS A 183 0.66 10.27 -0.24
CA HIS A 183 -0.35 10.18 0.80
C HIS A 183 0.30 9.72 2.10
N VAL A 184 0.11 10.49 3.16
CA VAL A 184 0.65 10.24 4.49
C VAL A 184 -0.49 9.82 5.41
N GLU A 185 -0.26 8.74 6.15
CA GLU A 185 -1.14 8.27 7.23
C GLU A 185 -0.31 8.12 8.50
N THR A 186 -0.77 8.75 9.58
CA THR A 186 -0.05 8.80 10.86
C THR A 186 -0.78 8.02 11.96
N PHE A 187 -0.02 7.53 12.95
CA PHE A 187 -0.57 6.89 14.14
C PHE A 187 0.34 7.14 15.35
N PRO A 188 -0.19 7.23 16.58
CA PRO A 188 0.63 7.37 17.78
C PRO A 188 1.71 6.27 17.88
N CYS A 189 2.91 6.61 18.31
CA CYS A 189 3.99 5.66 18.56
C CYS A 189 4.57 5.82 19.97
N HIS A 190 5.39 4.85 20.38
CA HIS A 190 6.16 4.96 21.62
C HIS A 190 7.16 6.12 21.52
N ILE A 191 7.34 6.88 22.61
CA ILE A 191 8.18 8.10 22.63
C ILE A 191 9.65 7.86 22.19
N ALA A 192 10.15 6.64 22.34
CA ALA A 192 11.49 6.22 21.95
C ALA A 192 11.61 5.74 20.49
N SER A 193 10.55 5.81 19.68
CA SER A 193 10.50 5.21 18.35
C SER A 193 9.83 6.12 17.34
N LEU A 194 10.36 6.14 16.11
CA LEU A 194 9.72 6.77 14.96
C LEU A 194 9.70 5.79 13.77
N PRO A 195 8.77 4.81 13.76
CA PRO A 195 8.60 3.91 12.61
C PRO A 195 8.12 4.68 11.38
N VAL A 196 8.76 4.44 10.23
CA VAL A 196 8.34 5.03 8.95
C VAL A 196 8.39 3.97 7.87
N ALA A 197 7.28 3.78 7.15
CA ALA A 197 7.20 2.89 6.01
C ALA A 197 6.78 3.64 4.75
N VAL A 198 7.34 3.20 3.62
CA VAL A 198 6.99 3.66 2.27
C VAL A 198 6.45 2.47 1.50
N ASN A 199 5.24 2.60 0.94
CA ASN A 199 4.68 1.64 0.00
C ASN A 199 4.45 2.33 -1.35
N ILE A 200 5.04 1.79 -2.41
CA ILE A 200 4.97 2.40 -3.74
C ILE A 200 3.85 1.74 -4.55
N GLN A 201 3.02 2.54 -5.22
CA GLN A 201 2.08 2.10 -6.23
C GLN A 201 2.54 2.55 -7.62
N CYS A 202 2.56 1.61 -8.57
CA CYS A 202 2.89 1.92 -9.97
C CYS A 202 1.71 2.53 -10.71
N HIS A 203 1.91 2.95 -11.97
CA HIS A 203 0.84 3.42 -12.85
C HIS A 203 -0.35 2.44 -12.97
N SER A 204 -0.14 1.13 -12.75
CA SER A 204 -1.22 0.14 -12.64
C SER A 204 -1.90 0.19 -11.26
N ALA A 205 -2.37 1.37 -10.87
CA ALA A 205 -3.09 1.61 -9.63
C ALA A 205 -4.49 1.00 -9.70
N ARG A 206 -4.68 -0.15 -9.06
CA ARG A 206 -5.92 -0.95 -9.13
C ARG A 206 -6.48 -1.17 -7.75
N HIS A 207 -7.65 -0.63 -7.47
CA HIS A 207 -8.46 -1.01 -6.33
C HIS A 207 -9.94 -0.83 -6.65
N LYS A 208 -10.81 -1.56 -5.94
CA LYS A 208 -12.26 -1.40 -6.01
C LYS A 208 -12.87 -1.71 -4.65
N GLU A 209 -13.88 -0.94 -4.28
CA GLU A 209 -14.64 -1.08 -3.05
C GLU A 209 -16.04 -1.63 -3.33
N ALA A 210 -16.53 -2.46 -2.40
CA ALA A 210 -17.91 -2.90 -2.31
C ALA A 210 -18.35 -2.89 -0.84
N VAL A 211 -19.58 -2.46 -0.58
CA VAL A 211 -20.23 -2.50 0.74
C VAL A 211 -21.41 -3.46 0.64
N LEU A 212 -21.49 -4.39 1.59
CA LEU A 212 -22.53 -5.40 1.73
C LEU A 212 -23.34 -5.14 3.01
#